data_AF-A0A6J6LCL5-F1
#
_entry.id   AF-A0A6J6LCL5-F1
#
_cell.length_a   1.000
_cell.length_b   1.000
_cell.length_c   1.000
_cell.angle_alpha   90.00
_cell.angle_beta   90.00
_cell.angle_gamma   90.00
#
_symmetry.space_group_name_H-M   'P 1'
#
loop_
_entity.id
_entity.type
_entity.pdbx_description
1 polymer ?
#
loop_
_entity_poly.entity_id
_entity_poly.type
_entity_poly.pdbx_seq_one_letter_code
_entity_poly.pdbx_strand_id
1 'polypeptide(L)'
;MTAVITEAQRFEMHTCLRGLMGEEVANTMMEHLPPSGWSDVVRKADLDHVEAALKTEVGHLQKSIDLINVHIEGIRSAQWTLVGITIICFIAQTAWIYNGIK
;
A
#
# COMPACT_ATOMS: atom_id res chain seq x y z
N MET A 1 -18.21 22.93 -13.88
CA MET A 1 -18.61 22.68 -12.48
C MET A 1 -19.83 21.77 -12.51
N THR A 2 -19.66 20.47 -12.30
CA THR A 2 -20.79 19.54 -12.19
C THR A 2 -21.42 19.76 -10.81
N ALA A 3 -22.59 20.40 -10.76
CA ALA A 3 -23.27 20.69 -9.51
C ALA A 3 -23.66 19.38 -8.82
N VAL A 4 -23.09 19.14 -7.64
CA VAL A 4 -23.52 18.06 -6.75
C VAL A 4 -24.93 18.43 -6.29
N ILE A 5 -25.94 17.67 -6.76
CA ILE A 5 -27.33 17.88 -6.33
C ILE A 5 -27.45 17.38 -4.89
N THR A 6 -27.75 18.29 -3.97
CA THR A 6 -27.94 17.97 -2.56
C THR A 6 -29.28 17.27 -2.34
N GLU A 7 -29.42 16.54 -1.22
CA GLU A 7 -30.70 15.89 -0.88
C GLU A 7 -31.85 16.91 -0.74
N ALA A 8 -31.56 18.10 -0.23
CA ALA A 8 -32.53 19.19 -0.15
C ALA A 8 -33.04 19.64 -1.53
N GLN A 9 -32.14 19.76 -2.51
CA GLN A 9 -32.51 20.11 -3.89
C GLN A 9 -33.29 18.98 -4.58
N ARG A 10 -32.94 17.72 -4.29
CA ARG A 10 -33.68 16.55 -4.77
C ARG A 10 -35.10 16.51 -4.22
N PHE A 11 -35.27 16.81 -2.92
CA PHE A 11 -36.57 16.89 -2.27
C PHE A 11 -37.44 18.03 -2.82
N GLU A 12 -36.86 19.21 -3.03
CA GLU A 12 -37.55 20.35 -3.62
C GLU A 12 -38.02 20.04 -5.06
N MET A 13 -37.16 19.41 -5.86
CA MET A 13 -37.51 18.97 -7.21
C MET A 13 -38.64 17.95 -7.21
N HIS A 14 -38.60 16.95 -6.33
CA HIS A 14 -39.66 15.95 -6.20
C HIS A 14 -41.00 16.59 -5.81
N THR A 15 -40.99 17.53 -4.86
CA THR A 15 -42.18 18.27 -4.43
C THR A 15 -42.80 19.06 -5.58
N CYS A 16 -41.97 19.73 -6.39
CA CYS A 16 -42.42 20.45 -7.57
C CYS A 16 -43.02 19.51 -8.64
N LEU A 17 -42.36 18.39 -8.92
CA LEU A 17 -42.82 17.39 -9.89
C LEU A 17 -44.18 16.79 -9.48
N ARG A 18 -44.37 16.45 -8.20
CA ARG A 18 -45.68 15.95 -7.69
C ARG A 18 -46.82 16.92 -7.98
N GLY A 19 -46.58 18.24 -7.88
CA GLY A 19 -47.58 19.26 -8.17
C GLY A 19 -47.92 19.41 -9.66
N LEU A 20 -46.99 19.09 -10.55
CA LEU A 20 -47.15 19.28 -12.01
C LEU A 20 -47.73 18.05 -12.72
N MET A 21 -47.28 16.83 -12.36
CA MET A 21 -47.60 15.59 -13.09
C MET A 21 -48.32 14.55 -12.23
N GLY A 22 -48.63 14.88 -10.98
CA GLY A 22 -49.20 13.94 -10.02
C GLY A 22 -48.13 13.05 -9.35
N GLU A 23 -48.52 12.43 -8.24
CA GLU A 23 -47.61 11.73 -7.34
C GLU A 23 -46.98 10.48 -7.94
N GLU A 24 -47.77 9.67 -8.66
CA GLU A 24 -47.32 8.40 -9.23
C GLU A 24 -46.26 8.60 -10.32
N VAL A 25 -46.50 9.55 -11.23
CA VAL A 25 -45.58 9.87 -12.33
C VAL A 25 -44.29 10.51 -11.79
N ALA A 26 -44.39 11.40 -10.80
CA ALA A 26 -43.24 12.03 -10.17
C ALA A 26 -42.37 11.02 -9.39
N ASN A 27 -42.97 10.07 -8.68
CA ASN A 27 -42.23 9.00 -7.99
C ASN A 27 -41.48 8.11 -8.98
N THR A 28 -42.15 7.68 -10.06
CA THR A 28 -41.54 6.86 -11.11
C THR A 28 -40.34 7.57 -11.74
N MET A 29 -40.45 8.88 -12.01
CA MET A 29 -39.34 9.67 -12.53
C MET A 29 -38.16 9.71 -11.55
N MET A 30 -38.43 9.91 -10.26
CA MET A 30 -37.39 9.94 -9.22
C MET A 30 -36.67 8.60 -9.04
N GLU A 31 -37.35 7.47 -9.25
CA GLU A 31 -36.74 6.13 -9.20
C GLU A 31 -35.71 5.91 -10.32
N HIS A 32 -35.86 6.56 -11.46
CA HIS A 32 -34.91 6.49 -12.57
C HIS A 32 -33.71 7.44 -12.42
N LEU A 33 -33.78 8.42 -11.51
CA LEU A 33 -32.68 9.36 -11.30
C LEU A 33 -31.65 8.75 -10.34
N PRO A 34 -30.36 8.69 -10.73
CA PRO A 34 -29.31 8.14 -9.88
C PRO A 34 -29.32 8.89 -8.54
N PRO A 35 -29.34 8.22 -7.38
CA PRO A 35 -29.48 8.89 -6.10
C PRO A 35 -28.33 9.87 -5.84
N SER A 36 -28.54 10.75 -4.86
CA SER A 36 -27.51 11.69 -4.39
C SER A 36 -26.21 10.93 -4.05
N GLY A 37 -25.05 11.50 -4.39
CA GLY A 37 -23.73 10.91 -4.10
C GLY A 37 -23.21 9.87 -5.10
N TRP A 38 -23.94 9.53 -6.17
CA TRP A 38 -23.40 8.66 -7.24
C TRP A 38 -22.24 9.29 -8.03
N SER A 39 -22.11 10.61 -8.01
CA SER A 39 -20.92 11.31 -8.51
C SER A 39 -19.67 10.98 -7.71
N ASP A 40 -19.84 10.63 -6.44
CA ASP A 40 -18.77 10.45 -5.46
C ASP A 40 -18.38 8.96 -5.35
N VAL A 41 -19.12 8.08 -6.03
CA VAL A 41 -18.76 6.67 -6.16
C VAL A 41 -17.54 6.58 -7.06
N VAL A 42 -16.42 6.17 -6.44
CA VAL A 42 -15.15 5.90 -7.11
C VAL A 42 -15.40 4.97 -8.29
N ARG A 43 -14.95 5.37 -9.49
CA ARG A 43 -15.11 4.55 -10.67
C ARG A 43 -14.15 3.38 -10.60
N LYS A 44 -14.48 2.28 -11.27
CA LYS A 44 -13.57 1.12 -11.36
C LYS A 44 -12.16 1.51 -11.85
N ALA A 45 -12.07 2.40 -12.83
CA ALA A 45 -10.79 2.87 -13.36
C ALA A 45 -9.92 3.60 -12.31
N ASP A 46 -10.55 4.30 -11.36
CA ASP A 46 -9.84 4.97 -10.27
C ASP A 46 -9.25 3.93 -9.30
N LEU A 47 -9.99 2.84 -9.03
CA LEU A 47 -9.48 1.70 -8.25
C LEU A 47 -8.34 0.98 -8.97
N ASP A 48 -8.48 0.72 -10.28
CA ASP A 48 -7.45 0.08 -11.09
C ASP A 48 -6.14 0.89 -11.07
N HIS A 49 -6.25 2.22 -11.10
CA HIS A 49 -5.11 3.13 -10.98
C HIS A 49 -4.42 3.02 -9.61
N VAL A 50 -5.19 3.03 -8.53
CA VAL A 50 -4.66 2.89 -7.16
C VAL A 50 -4.03 1.51 -6.96
N GLU A 51 -4.64 0.44 -7.50
CA GLU A 51 -4.08 -0.91 -7.45
C GLU A 51 -2.73 -0.99 -8.16
N ALA A 52 -2.61 -0.38 -9.34
CA ALA A 52 -1.35 -0.34 -10.10
C ALA A 52 -0.25 0.45 -9.36
N ALA A 53 -0.61 1.59 -8.76
CA ALA A 53 0.32 2.38 -7.94
C ALA A 53 0.80 1.56 -6.73
N LEU A 54 -0.12 0.93 -6.01
CA LEU A 54 0.20 0.11 -4.84
C LEU A 54 1.09 -1.08 -5.20
N LYS A 55 0.80 -1.79 -6.30
CA LYS A 55 1.65 -2.89 -6.80
C LYS A 55 3.08 -2.41 -7.08
N THR A 56 3.23 -1.21 -7.60
CA THR A 56 4.55 -0.62 -7.89
C THR A 56 5.31 -0.32 -6.61
N GLU A 57 4.66 0.29 -5.62
CA GLU A 57 5.27 0.59 -4.32
C GLU A 57 5.67 -0.68 -3.56
N VAL A 58 4.79 -1.68 -3.51
CA VAL A 58 5.10 -2.99 -2.91
C VAL A 58 6.28 -3.65 -3.63
N GLY A 59 6.34 -3.58 -4.96
CA GLY A 59 7.48 -4.08 -5.73
C GLY A 59 8.80 -3.35 -5.41
N HIS A 60 8.74 -2.04 -5.15
CA HIS A 60 9.90 -1.27 -4.71
C HIS A 60 10.36 -1.67 -3.30
N LEU A 61 9.43 -1.87 -2.37
CA LEU A 61 9.74 -2.32 -1.02
C LEU A 61 10.39 -3.71 -1.03
N GLN A 62 9.89 -4.64 -1.85
CA GLN A 62 10.49 -5.97 -1.99
C GLN A 62 11.95 -5.89 -2.47
N LYS A 63 12.23 -5.06 -3.48
CA LYS A 63 13.61 -4.85 -3.96
C LYS A 63 14.53 -4.29 -2.87
N SER A 64 14.04 -3.34 -2.08
CA SER A 64 14.80 -2.78 -0.95
C SER A 64 15.11 -3.85 0.10
N ILE A 65 14.14 -4.72 0.41
CA ILE A 65 14.34 -5.86 1.32
C ILE A 65 15.39 -6.83 0.76
N ASP A 66 15.31 -7.18 -0.53
CA ASP A 66 16.26 -8.08 -1.17
C ASP A 66 17.68 -7.51 -1.16
N LEU A 67 17.83 -6.22 -1.43
CA LEU A 67 19.11 -5.51 -1.33
C LEU A 67 19.65 -5.54 0.10
N ILE A 68 18.82 -5.29 1.10
CA ILE A 68 19.21 -5.35 2.52
C ILE A 68 19.69 -6.76 2.89
N ASN A 69 18.98 -7.80 2.45
CA ASN A 69 19.37 -9.19 2.70
C ASN A 69 20.76 -9.48 2.12
N VAL A 70 21.02 -9.10 0.86
CA VAL A 70 22.35 -9.26 0.24
C VAL A 70 23.44 -8.54 1.05
N HIS A 71 23.18 -7.31 1.53
CA HIS A 71 24.14 -6.58 2.37
C HIS A 71 24.40 -7.30 3.70
N ILE A 72 23.35 -7.82 4.36
CA ILE A 72 23.49 -8.59 5.59
C ILE A 72 24.31 -9.85 5.35
N GLU A 73 24.08 -10.57 4.26
CA GLU A 73 24.85 -11.77 3.92
C GLU A 73 26.33 -11.43 3.66
N GLY A 74 26.59 -10.32 2.97
CA GLY A 74 27.93 -9.79 2.77
C GLY A 74 28.64 -9.51 4.09
N ILE A 75 28.00 -8.74 4.98
CA ILE A 75 28.54 -8.40 6.32
C ILE A 75 28.78 -9.67 7.14
N ARG A 76 27.81 -10.58 7.16
CA ARG A 76 27.90 -11.85 7.90
C ARG A 76 29.11 -12.66 7.42
N SER A 77 29.30 -12.80 6.11
CA SER A 77 30.43 -13.57 5.57
C SER A 77 31.79 -12.97 5.94
N ALA A 78 31.91 -11.64 5.90
CA ALA A 78 33.12 -10.92 6.33
C ALA A 78 33.38 -11.06 7.84
N GLN A 79 32.33 -11.09 8.67
CA GLN A 79 32.48 -11.33 10.10
C GLN A 79 32.97 -12.74 10.41
N TRP A 80 32.44 -13.77 9.74
CA TRP A 80 32.87 -15.16 9.95
C TRP A 80 34.35 -15.38 9.61
N THR A 81 34.88 -14.74 8.57
CA THR A 81 36.30 -14.85 8.22
C THR A 81 37.20 -14.17 9.25
N LEU A 82 36.84 -12.96 9.70
CA LEU A 82 37.59 -12.25 10.72
C LEU A 82 37.61 -13.01 12.05
N VAL A 83 36.46 -13.53 12.50
CA VAL A 83 36.36 -14.35 13.72
C VAL A 83 37.16 -15.64 13.59
N GLY A 84 37.13 -16.29 12.43
CA GLY A 84 37.93 -17.50 12.19
C GLY A 84 39.44 -17.23 12.31
N ILE A 85 39.92 -16.16 11.68
CA ILE A 85 41.35 -15.77 11.72
C ILE A 85 41.79 -15.45 13.16
N THR A 86 40.98 -14.70 13.92
CA THR A 86 41.34 -14.35 15.30
C THR A 86 41.43 -15.57 16.20
N ILE A 87 40.51 -16.54 16.06
CA ILE A 87 40.55 -17.81 16.79
C ILE A 87 41.81 -18.61 16.43
N ILE A 88 42.14 -18.72 15.14
CA ILE A 88 43.34 -19.44 14.67
C ILE A 88 44.61 -18.78 15.22
N CYS A 89 44.74 -17.46 15.14
CA CYS A 89 45.86 -16.72 15.69
C CYS A 89 46.02 -16.95 17.20
N PHE A 90 44.91 -16.96 17.95
CA PHE A 90 44.92 -17.22 19.39
C PHE A 90 45.40 -18.63 19.74
N ILE A 91 44.95 -19.64 18.99
CA ILE A 91 45.40 -21.03 19.16
C ILE A 91 46.90 -21.15 18.84
N ALA A 92 47.36 -20.54 17.76
CA ALA A 92 48.78 -20.55 17.40
C ALA A 92 49.66 -19.88 18.48
N GLN A 93 49.20 -18.76 19.06
CA GLN A 93 49.91 -18.06 20.14
C GLN A 93 50.03 -18.94 21.40
N THR A 94 48.96 -19.61 21.80
CA THR A 94 48.99 -20.49 22.99
C THR A 94 49.86 -21.74 22.76
N ALA A 95 49.86 -22.32 21.55
CA ALA A 95 50.73 -23.43 21.19
C ALA A 95 52.22 -23.04 21.16
N TRP A 96 52.54 -21.85 20.66
CA TRP A 96 53.91 -21.31 20.67
C TRP A 96 54.43 -21.13 22.10
N ILE A 97 53.61 -20.56 22.99
CA ILE A 97 53.95 -20.39 24.42
C ILE A 97 54.20 -21.75 25.08
N TYR A 98 53.35 -22.75 24.83
CA TYR A 98 53.51 -24.08 25.42
C TYR A 98 54.80 -24.79 24.98
N ASN A 99 55.18 -24.68 23.69
CA ASN A 99 56.41 -25.29 23.17
C ASN A 99 57.68 -24.51 23.54
N GLY A 100 57.61 -23.19 23.74
CA GLY A 100 58.77 -22.36 24.11
C GLY A 100 59.14 -22.39 25.60
N ILE A 101 58.27 -22.93 26.46
CA ILE A 101 58.51 -23.13 27.91
C ILE A 101 59.15 -24.51 28.19
N LYS A 102 59.17 -25.44 27.21
CA LYS A 102 59.92 -26.70 27.28
C LYS A 102 61.35 -26.52 26.76
#